data_AF-A0A8S3VQ80-F1
#
_entry.id   AF-A0A8S3VQ80-F1
#
_cell.length_a   1.000
_cell.length_b   1.000
_cell.length_c   1.000
_cell.angle_alpha   90.00
_cell.angle_beta   90.00
_cell.angle_gamma   90.00
#
_symmetry.space_group_name_H-M   'P 1'
#
loop_
_entity.id
_entity.type
_entity.pdbx_description
1 polymer ?
#
loop_
_entity_poly.entity_id
_entity_poly.type
_entity_poly.pdbx_seq_one_letter_code
_entity_poly.pdbx_strand_id
1 'polypeptide(L)'
;MLQKLIQTDAFFKHQQIGEPDLCEEEKYKIADEILSKNKTKFLERYWKYLGIEDVVCFENCSSEYEIDFYLKQIKKSKTTNFDKNRTKNRRLKAMQQLISEGDYFSEEEMKYRDPFLYEQLVGQYLDDDEINDKVDKTDLRFSTVLFKHIDILHEHEAYKDQKDTEDGQMEEGESSEDEESEMEDEMEDQKKEYT
;
A
#
# COMPACT_ATOMS: atom_id res chain seq x y z
N MET A 1 25.18 -21.43 -2.05
CA MET A 1 25.33 -20.04 -1.61
C MET A 1 25.89 -19.09 -2.68
N LEU A 2 27.22 -18.96 -2.85
CA LEU A 2 27.84 -17.86 -3.61
C LEU A 2 27.45 -17.79 -5.09
N GLN A 3 27.35 -18.93 -5.78
CA GLN A 3 26.89 -18.97 -7.19
C GLN A 3 25.46 -18.45 -7.35
N LYS A 4 24.55 -18.79 -6.43
CA LYS A 4 23.17 -18.27 -6.43
C LYS A 4 23.16 -16.77 -6.17
N LEU A 5 24.01 -16.28 -5.26
CA LEU A 5 24.13 -14.87 -4.92
C LEU A 5 24.54 -14.00 -6.13
N ILE A 6 25.44 -14.49 -6.99
CA ILE A 6 25.95 -13.74 -8.15
C ILE A 6 24.87 -13.48 -9.21
N GLN A 7 23.92 -14.41 -9.33
CA GLN A 7 22.78 -14.30 -10.23
C GLN A 7 21.71 -13.32 -9.72
N THR A 8 21.82 -12.87 -8.47
CA THR A 8 20.90 -11.88 -7.89
C THR A 8 21.39 -10.45 -8.11
N ASP A 9 20.45 -9.52 -8.01
CA ASP A 9 20.73 -8.07 -8.06
C ASP A 9 21.30 -7.54 -6.73
N ALA A 10 22.26 -8.28 -6.17
CA ALA A 10 22.94 -7.90 -4.93
C ALA A 10 23.98 -6.82 -5.19
N PHE A 11 24.13 -5.90 -4.23
CA PHE A 11 25.16 -4.87 -4.30
C PHE A 11 26.54 -5.43 -3.89
N PHE A 12 27.52 -5.39 -4.79
CA PHE A 12 28.88 -5.90 -4.53
C PHE A 12 29.91 -4.78 -4.29
N LYS A 13 29.91 -3.74 -5.13
CA LYS A 13 30.77 -2.57 -5.01
C LYS A 13 30.11 -1.35 -5.65
N HIS A 14 30.50 -0.15 -5.23
CA HIS A 14 30.19 1.06 -5.99
C HIS A 14 31.03 1.07 -7.27
N GLN A 15 30.38 1.19 -8.42
CA GLN A 15 31.03 1.40 -9.71
C GLN A 15 31.00 2.89 -10.07
N GLN A 16 32.07 3.38 -10.69
CA GLN A 16 32.13 4.76 -11.19
C GLN A 16 31.53 4.88 -12.59
N ILE A 17 31.13 6.10 -12.96
CA ILE A 17 30.67 6.39 -14.33
C ILE A 17 31.78 6.04 -15.32
N GLY A 18 31.46 5.16 -16.27
CA GLY A 18 32.38 4.69 -17.32
C GLY A 18 33.11 3.39 -16.98
N GLU A 19 32.93 2.81 -15.79
CA GLU A 19 33.42 1.46 -15.50
C GLU A 19 32.53 0.40 -16.16
N PRO A 20 33.11 -0.70 -16.68
CA PRO A 20 32.33 -1.82 -17.18
C PRO A 20 31.57 -2.51 -16.05
N ASP A 21 30.45 -3.16 -16.41
CA ASP A 21 29.67 -3.98 -15.50
C ASP A 21 30.52 -5.10 -14.88
N LEU A 22 30.29 -5.39 -13.60
CA LEU A 22 31.01 -6.47 -12.92
C LEU A 22 30.72 -7.81 -13.59
N CYS A 23 31.79 -8.52 -13.96
CA CYS A 23 31.69 -9.90 -14.39
C CYS A 23 31.26 -10.82 -13.23
N GLU A 24 30.63 -11.95 -13.55
CA GLU A 24 30.24 -12.97 -12.56
C GLU A 24 31.43 -13.45 -11.73
N GLU A 25 32.60 -13.61 -12.35
CA GLU A 25 33.83 -14.00 -11.66
C GLU A 25 34.30 -12.95 -10.65
N GLU A 26 34.14 -11.66 -10.97
CA GLU A 26 34.52 -10.57 -10.08
C GLU A 26 33.55 -10.46 -8.90
N LYS A 27 32.24 -10.61 -9.15
CA LYS A 27 31.21 -10.69 -8.10
C LYS A 27 31.50 -11.85 -7.15
N TYR A 28 31.90 -13.02 -7.68
CA TYR A 28 32.29 -14.18 -6.88
C TYR A 28 33.47 -13.84 -5.96
N LYS A 29 34.56 -13.31 -6.52
CA LYS A 29 35.77 -12.99 -5.76
C LYS A 29 35.49 -12.01 -4.63
N ILE A 30 34.71 -10.96 -4.89
CA ILE A 30 34.32 -9.99 -3.86
C ILE A 30 33.52 -10.65 -2.74
N ALA A 31 32.53 -11.46 -3.09
CA ALA A 31 31.68 -12.14 -2.10
C ALA A 31 32.47 -13.15 -1.26
N ASP A 32 33.35 -13.93 -1.89
CA ASP A 32 34.22 -14.91 -1.25
C ASP A 32 35.24 -14.26 -0.30
N GLU A 33 35.82 -13.14 -0.72
CA GLU A 33 36.75 -12.36 0.10
C GLU A 33 36.06 -11.81 1.36
N ILE A 34 34.84 -11.27 1.22
CA ILE A 34 34.06 -10.78 2.37
C ILE A 34 33.70 -11.94 3.30
N LEU A 35 33.25 -13.07 2.76
CA LEU A 35 32.89 -14.26 3.54
C LEU A 35 34.06 -14.81 4.34
N SER A 36 35.24 -14.87 3.71
CA SER A 36 36.47 -15.36 4.32
C SER A 36 37.00 -14.42 5.41
N LYS A 37 36.90 -13.10 5.20
CA LYS A 37 37.35 -12.10 6.16
C LYS A 37 36.43 -11.97 7.36
N ASN A 38 35.12 -11.88 7.12
CA ASN A 38 34.14 -11.67 8.18
C ASN A 38 32.74 -12.14 7.75
N LYS A 39 32.32 -13.26 8.32
CA LYS A 39 31.00 -13.88 8.05
C LYS A 39 29.83 -12.98 8.44
N THR A 40 29.99 -12.18 9.50
CA THR A 40 28.96 -11.26 9.99
C THR A 40 28.71 -10.11 9.01
N LYS A 41 29.79 -9.48 8.49
CA LYS A 41 29.70 -8.46 7.43
C LYS A 41 29.15 -9.03 6.12
N PHE A 42 29.47 -10.29 5.82
CA PHE A 42 28.87 -10.98 4.68
C PHE A 42 27.35 -11.10 4.85
N LEU A 43 26.89 -11.57 6.01
CA LEU A 43 25.47 -11.71 6.31
C LEU A 43 24.76 -10.35 6.30
N GLU A 44 25.32 -9.30 6.90
CA GLU A 44 24.76 -7.95 6.90
C GLU A 44 24.39 -7.47 5.48
N ARG A 45 25.29 -7.72 4.50
CA ARG A 45 25.09 -7.31 3.11
C ARG A 45 24.16 -8.24 2.34
N TYR A 46 24.32 -9.55 2.51
CA TYR A 46 23.77 -10.53 1.57
C TYR A 46 22.63 -11.39 2.13
N TRP A 47 22.27 -11.30 3.41
CA TRP A 47 21.27 -12.18 4.04
C TRP A 47 19.93 -12.26 3.30
N LYS A 48 19.49 -11.17 2.67
CA LYS A 48 18.22 -11.11 1.91
C LYS A 48 18.19 -12.06 0.71
N TYR A 49 19.35 -12.33 0.13
CA TYR A 49 19.52 -13.15 -1.06
C TYR A 49 19.85 -14.61 -0.74
N LEU A 50 20.02 -14.95 0.54
CA LEU A 50 20.33 -16.31 0.98
C LEU A 50 19.08 -17.18 1.12
N GLY A 51 19.26 -18.47 0.85
CA GLY A 51 18.25 -19.51 1.06
C GLY A 51 18.28 -20.09 2.48
N ILE A 52 17.25 -20.88 2.82
CA ILE A 52 17.26 -21.66 4.08
C ILE A 52 18.38 -22.70 4.03
N GLU A 53 18.71 -23.23 2.84
CA GLU A 53 19.75 -24.23 2.67
C GLU A 53 21.15 -23.67 3.02
N ASP A 54 21.35 -22.37 2.83
CA ASP A 54 22.62 -21.70 3.08
C ASP A 54 22.86 -21.42 4.58
N VAL A 55 21.84 -21.55 5.43
CA VAL A 55 21.95 -21.37 6.90
C VAL A 55 22.95 -22.35 7.50
N VAL A 56 22.99 -23.59 6.97
CA VAL A 56 23.89 -24.66 7.43
C VAL A 56 25.36 -24.25 7.39
N CYS A 57 25.74 -23.38 6.44
CA CYS A 57 27.12 -22.89 6.31
C CYS A 57 27.58 -22.00 7.48
N PHE A 58 26.66 -21.51 8.30
CA PHE A 58 26.92 -20.56 9.39
C PHE A 58 26.62 -21.11 10.79
N GLU A 59 26.07 -22.32 10.90
CA GLU A 59 25.71 -22.93 12.20
C GLU A 59 26.93 -23.07 13.12
N ASN A 60 28.09 -23.42 12.57
CA ASN A 60 29.35 -23.52 13.32
C ASN A 60 29.88 -22.18 13.84
N CYS A 61 29.35 -21.06 13.36
CA CYS A 61 29.72 -19.70 13.78
C CYS A 61 28.61 -19.03 14.59
N SER A 62 27.58 -19.77 15.01
CA SER A 62 26.42 -19.25 15.73
C SER A 62 26.72 -18.73 17.15
N SER A 63 27.97 -18.75 17.61
CA SER A 63 28.36 -18.19 18.91
C SER A 63 28.31 -16.65 18.93
N GLU A 64 28.30 -15.99 17.77
CA GLU A 64 28.16 -14.54 17.65
C GLU A 64 26.68 -14.16 17.54
N TYR A 65 26.22 -13.21 18.38
CA TYR A 65 24.83 -12.73 18.40
C TYR A 65 24.35 -12.24 17.03
N GLU A 66 25.21 -11.49 16.32
CA GLU A 66 24.86 -10.92 15.02
C GLU A 66 24.61 -12.00 13.96
N ILE A 67 25.39 -13.08 13.98
CA ILE A 67 25.19 -14.23 13.08
C ILE A 67 23.85 -14.89 13.38
N ASP A 68 23.54 -15.20 14.65
CA ASP A 68 22.26 -15.78 15.04
C ASP A 68 21.06 -14.88 14.66
N PHE A 69 21.21 -13.57 14.83
CA PHE A 69 20.20 -12.60 14.38
C PHE A 69 19.91 -12.73 12.87
N TYR A 70 20.94 -12.71 12.02
CA TYR A 70 20.74 -12.82 10.57
C TYR A 70 20.20 -14.20 10.16
N LEU A 71 20.60 -15.29 10.81
CA LEU A 71 20.04 -16.62 10.56
C LEU A 71 18.55 -16.67 10.88
N LYS A 72 18.12 -16.05 11.99
CA LYS A 72 16.70 -15.87 12.30
C LYS A 72 15.98 -15.03 11.25
N GLN A 73 16.60 -13.94 10.75
CA GLN A 73 16.00 -13.12 9.69
C GLN A 73 15.83 -13.89 8.38
N ILE A 74 16.80 -14.71 7.97
CA ILE A 74 16.70 -15.56 6.78
C ILE A 74 15.51 -16.52 6.92
N LYS A 75 15.42 -17.24 8.05
CA LYS A 75 14.29 -18.15 8.34
C LYS A 75 12.95 -17.41 8.33
N LYS A 76 12.90 -16.23 8.95
CA LYS A 76 11.69 -15.39 9.00
C LYS A 76 11.28 -14.91 7.61
N SER A 77 12.23 -14.47 6.79
CA SER A 77 11.97 -13.94 5.43
C SER A 77 11.32 -14.96 4.50
N LYS A 78 11.66 -16.24 4.67
CA LYS A 78 11.11 -17.34 3.86
C LYS A 78 9.81 -17.92 4.42
N THR A 79 9.30 -17.37 5.52
CA THR A 79 7.94 -17.67 5.97
C THR A 79 6.94 -17.05 4.99
N THR A 80 5.94 -17.82 4.57
CA THR A 80 4.97 -17.48 3.49
C THR A 80 4.31 -16.11 3.60
N ASN A 81 4.24 -15.54 4.80
CA ASN A 81 3.55 -14.29 5.09
C ASN A 81 4.46 -13.15 5.57
N PHE A 82 5.79 -13.28 5.53
CA PHE A 82 6.68 -12.27 6.12
C PHE A 82 6.53 -10.89 5.50
N ASP A 83 6.62 -10.77 4.17
CA ASP A 83 6.52 -9.47 3.50
C ASP A 83 5.08 -8.91 3.51
N LYS A 84 4.07 -9.79 3.42
CA LYS A 84 2.66 -9.42 3.56
C LYS A 84 2.38 -8.84 4.95
N ASN A 85 2.83 -9.53 6.00
CA ASN A 85 2.66 -9.08 7.38
C ASN A 85 3.49 -7.82 7.67
N ARG A 86 4.69 -7.68 7.09
CA ARG A 86 5.49 -6.46 7.23
C ARG A 86 4.74 -5.24 6.68
N THR A 87 4.13 -5.39 5.50
CA THR A 87 3.34 -4.31 4.88
C THR A 87 2.10 -3.99 5.70
N LYS A 88 1.35 -5.01 6.15
CA LYS A 88 0.19 -4.84 7.04
C LYS A 88 0.56 -4.13 8.35
N ASN A 89 1.64 -4.56 9.00
CA ASN A 89 2.10 -3.96 10.24
C ASN A 89 2.58 -2.52 10.06
N ARG A 90 3.23 -2.20 8.93
CA ARG A 90 3.62 -0.82 8.60
C ARG A 90 2.39 0.06 8.41
N ARG A 91 1.39 -0.41 7.66
CA ARG A 91 0.11 0.31 7.46
C ARG A 91 -0.62 0.51 8.79
N LEU A 92 -0.70 -0.53 9.62
CA LEU A 92 -1.31 -0.45 10.95
C LEU A 92 -0.59 0.58 11.82
N LYS A 93 0.74 0.58 11.85
CA LYS A 93 1.51 1.57 12.62
C LYS A 93 1.26 2.99 12.13
N ALA A 94 1.23 3.22 10.81
CA ALA A 94 0.92 4.53 10.24
C ALA A 94 -0.50 4.98 10.62
N MET A 95 -1.49 4.09 10.52
CA MET A 95 -2.86 4.37 10.97
C MET A 95 -2.92 4.73 12.45
N GLN A 96 -2.20 4.01 13.31
CA GLN A 96 -2.13 4.32 14.74
C GLN A 96 -1.51 5.68 15.02
N GLN A 97 -0.51 6.09 14.23
CA GLN A 97 0.08 7.42 14.34
C GLN A 97 -0.94 8.51 13.98
N LEU A 98 -1.66 8.35 12.87
CA LEU A 98 -2.73 9.27 12.45
C LEU A 98 -3.84 9.39 13.51
N ILE A 99 -4.22 8.27 14.14
CA ILE A 99 -5.19 8.28 15.26
C ILE A 99 -4.63 9.04 16.46
N SER A 100 -3.35 8.85 16.80
CA SER A 100 -2.73 9.50 17.96
C SER A 100 -2.51 10.99 17.78
N GLU A 101 -2.26 11.44 16.54
CA GLU A 101 -2.15 12.86 16.17
C GLU A 101 -3.53 13.53 16.24
N GLY A 102 -4.60 12.82 15.87
CA GLY A 102 -5.99 13.24 16.06
C GLY A 102 -6.57 14.07 14.92
N ASP A 103 -5.72 14.73 14.11
CA ASP A 103 -6.18 15.62 13.04
C ASP A 103 -6.80 14.85 11.87
N TYR A 104 -6.13 13.79 11.39
CA TYR A 104 -6.54 13.06 10.17
C TYR A 104 -7.89 12.35 10.29
N PHE A 105 -8.36 12.01 11.49
CA PHE A 105 -9.69 11.39 11.68
C PHE A 105 -10.67 12.36 12.33
N SER A 106 -10.35 13.66 12.35
CA SER A 106 -11.31 14.68 12.72
C SER A 106 -12.45 14.73 11.71
N GLU A 107 -13.60 15.19 12.17
CA GLU A 107 -14.80 15.28 11.35
C GLU A 107 -14.61 16.23 10.15
N GLU A 108 -13.95 17.36 10.39
CA GLU A 108 -13.63 18.37 9.37
C GLU A 108 -12.71 17.79 8.27
N GLU A 109 -11.64 17.09 8.64
CA GLU A 109 -10.73 16.45 7.67
C GLU A 109 -11.41 15.29 6.92
N MET A 110 -12.32 14.54 7.56
CA MET A 110 -13.09 13.50 6.86
C MET A 110 -14.02 14.11 5.82
N LYS A 111 -14.76 15.17 6.17
CA LYS A 111 -15.63 15.90 5.25
C LYS A 111 -14.86 16.53 4.10
N TYR A 112 -13.71 17.15 4.38
CA TYR A 112 -12.89 17.80 3.35
C TYR A 112 -12.38 16.81 2.30
N ARG A 113 -12.02 15.58 2.69
CA ARG A 113 -11.51 14.55 1.77
C ARG A 113 -12.60 13.90 0.93
N ASP A 114 -13.75 13.64 1.51
CA ASP A 114 -14.86 12.96 0.84
C ASP A 114 -16.21 13.56 1.29
N PRO A 115 -16.60 14.71 0.71
CA PRO A 115 -17.78 15.43 1.14
C PRO A 115 -19.08 14.68 0.82
N PHE A 116 -19.15 13.93 -0.28
CA PHE A 116 -20.36 13.17 -0.62
C PHE A 116 -20.57 11.99 0.33
N LEU A 117 -19.52 11.21 0.60
CA LEU A 117 -19.60 10.11 1.55
C LEU A 117 -19.91 10.59 2.97
N TYR A 118 -19.35 11.75 3.35
CA TYR A 118 -19.65 12.38 4.63
C TYR A 118 -21.15 12.71 4.75
N GLU A 119 -21.76 13.26 3.72
CA GLU A 119 -23.21 13.56 3.71
C GLU A 119 -24.04 12.29 3.88
N GLN A 120 -23.71 11.22 3.14
CA GLN A 120 -24.42 9.93 3.21
C GLN A 120 -24.34 9.27 4.60
N LEU A 121 -23.19 9.35 5.27
CA LEU A 121 -22.94 8.61 6.52
C LEU A 121 -23.14 9.44 7.78
N VAL A 122 -22.99 10.76 7.70
CA VAL A 122 -23.02 11.67 8.85
C VAL A 122 -23.97 12.84 8.59
N GLY A 123 -23.77 13.59 7.51
CA GLY A 123 -24.46 14.86 7.25
C GLY A 123 -25.98 14.77 7.28
N GLN A 124 -26.57 13.77 6.64
CA GLN A 124 -28.02 13.57 6.56
C GLN A 124 -28.72 13.31 7.90
N TYR A 125 -27.95 13.02 8.96
CA TYR A 125 -28.47 12.75 10.30
C TYR A 125 -28.25 13.91 11.28
N LEU A 126 -27.64 15.02 10.84
CA LEU A 126 -27.41 16.19 11.66
C LEU A 126 -28.63 17.12 11.60
N ASP A 127 -29.06 17.60 12.76
CA ASP A 127 -30.09 18.63 12.85
C ASP A 127 -29.50 20.02 12.53
N ASP A 128 -30.35 20.97 12.08
CA ASP A 128 -29.94 22.34 11.74
C ASP A 128 -29.23 23.08 12.90
N ASP A 129 -29.61 22.76 14.13
CA ASP A 129 -28.98 23.29 15.34
C ASP A 129 -27.55 22.74 15.51
N GLU A 130 -27.35 21.43 15.30
CA GLU A 130 -26.03 20.79 15.39
C GLU A 130 -25.08 21.28 14.29
N ILE A 131 -25.60 21.53 13.08
CA ILE A 131 -24.84 22.11 11.98
C ILE A 131 -24.36 23.52 12.34
N ASN A 132 -25.24 24.34 12.93
CA ASN A 132 -24.91 25.70 13.33
C ASN A 132 -23.88 25.79 14.46
N ASP A 133 -23.87 24.80 15.34
CA ASP A 133 -22.91 24.69 16.45
C ASP A 133 -21.51 24.28 15.99
N LYS A 134 -21.40 23.55 14.88
CA LYS A 134 -20.11 23.17 14.27
C LYS A 134 -19.41 24.31 13.54
N VAL A 135 -20.10 25.40 13.22
CA VAL A 135 -19.48 26.56 12.57
C VAL A 135 -18.61 27.32 13.56
N ASP A 136 -17.29 27.26 13.36
CA ASP A 136 -16.33 28.04 14.14
C ASP A 136 -16.50 29.55 13.88
N LYS A 137 -17.09 30.23 14.87
CA LYS A 137 -17.36 31.68 14.91
C LYS A 137 -16.28 32.46 15.69
N THR A 138 -15.15 31.83 16.05
CA THR A 138 -14.14 32.45 16.91
C THR A 138 -13.23 33.44 16.16
N ASP A 139 -12.87 33.15 14.91
CA ASP A 139 -12.09 34.03 14.03
C ASP A 139 -12.91 34.57 12.86
N LEU A 140 -13.31 35.84 12.97
CA LEU A 140 -14.12 36.56 11.97
C LEU A 140 -13.30 37.55 11.13
N ARG A 141 -11.96 37.40 11.09
CA ARG A 141 -11.14 38.21 10.18
C ARG A 141 -11.58 37.96 8.74
N PHE A 142 -11.63 39.04 7.95
CA PHE A 142 -12.08 38.97 6.55
C PHE A 142 -11.30 37.94 5.73
N SER A 143 -9.98 37.85 5.93
CA SER A 143 -9.14 36.84 5.27
C SER A 143 -9.57 35.41 5.60
N THR A 144 -9.89 35.13 6.86
CA THR A 144 -10.32 33.80 7.32
C THR A 144 -11.66 33.44 6.72
N VAL A 145 -12.62 34.38 6.70
CA VAL A 145 -13.92 34.18 6.06
C VAL A 145 -13.78 33.91 4.55
N LEU A 146 -12.89 34.62 3.87
CA LEU A 146 -12.62 34.39 2.44
C LEU A 146 -12.01 33.00 2.20
N PHE A 147 -11.02 32.57 2.98
CA PHE A 147 -10.44 31.24 2.83
C PHE A 147 -11.46 30.13 3.12
N LYS A 148 -12.21 30.24 4.23
CA LYS A 148 -13.31 29.30 4.54
C LYS A 148 -14.34 29.25 3.40
N HIS A 149 -14.67 30.39 2.79
CA HIS A 149 -15.59 30.41 1.65
C HIS A 149 -15.02 29.68 0.42
N ILE A 150 -13.74 29.84 0.12
CA ILE A 150 -13.07 29.10 -0.97
C ILE A 150 -13.10 27.60 -0.68
N ASP A 151 -12.80 27.20 0.55
CA ASP A 151 -12.81 25.78 0.95
C ASP A 151 -14.22 25.18 0.80
N ILE A 152 -15.27 25.90 1.24
CA ILE A 152 -16.68 25.49 1.05
C ILE A 152 -17.03 25.34 -0.43
N LEU A 153 -16.57 26.24 -1.30
CA LEU A 153 -16.83 26.15 -2.73
C LEU A 153 -16.17 24.90 -3.34
N HIS A 154 -14.92 24.61 -2.97
CA HIS A 154 -14.23 23.40 -3.39
C HIS A 154 -14.91 22.13 -2.88
N GLU A 155 -15.30 22.10 -1.60
CA GLU A 155 -16.04 20.96 -1.02
C GLU A 155 -17.35 20.70 -1.77
N HIS A 156 -18.09 21.75 -2.10
CA HIS A 156 -19.36 21.64 -2.81
C HIS A 156 -19.18 21.22 -4.28
N GLU A 157 -18.11 21.65 -4.95
CA GLU A 157 -17.76 21.16 -6.28
C GLU A 157 -17.41 19.67 -6.24
N ALA A 158 -16.52 19.27 -5.34
CA ALA A 158 -16.15 17.87 -5.14
C ALA A 158 -17.35 16.98 -4.78
N TYR A 159 -18.26 17.47 -3.93
CA TYR A 159 -19.51 16.78 -3.60
C TYR A 159 -20.34 16.46 -4.84
N LYS A 160 -20.52 17.45 -5.73
CA LYS A 160 -21.30 17.28 -6.95
C LYS A 160 -20.65 16.28 -7.90
N ASP A 161 -19.35 16.45 -8.13
CA ASP A 161 -18.60 15.55 -9.02
C ASP A 161 -18.65 14.10 -8.52
N GLN A 162 -18.48 13.89 -7.21
CA GLN A 162 -18.58 12.57 -6.58
C GLN A 162 -19.97 11.97 -6.73
N LYS A 163 -21.01 12.76 -6.43
CA LYS A 163 -22.40 12.33 -6.56
C LYS A 163 -22.75 11.94 -7.99
N ASP A 164 -22.45 12.81 -8.96
CA ASP A 164 -22.76 12.58 -10.37
C ASP A 164 -22.02 11.34 -10.91
N THR A 165 -20.80 11.09 -10.42
CA THR A 165 -20.04 9.88 -10.78
C THR A 165 -20.68 8.60 -10.23
N GLU A 166 -21.15 8.61 -8.97
CA GLU A 166 -21.81 7.46 -8.37
C GLU A 166 -23.17 7.18 -9.02
N ASP A 167 -23.96 8.23 -9.26
CA ASP A 167 -25.26 8.14 -9.93
C ASP A 167 -25.09 7.60 -11.38
N GLY A 168 -24.09 8.09 -12.13
CA GLY A 168 -23.80 7.58 -13.48
C GLY A 168 -23.33 6.12 -13.51
N GLN A 169 -22.60 5.66 -12.49
CA GLN A 169 -22.21 4.25 -12.37
C GLN A 169 -23.40 3.33 -12.08
N MET A 170 -24.40 3.81 -11.33
CA MET A 170 -25.64 3.07 -11.08
C MET A 170 -26.47 2.96 -12.37
N GLU A 171 -26.63 4.07 -13.11
CA GLU A 171 -27.40 4.09 -14.36
C GLU A 171 -26.81 3.17 -15.45
N GLU A 172 -25.48 3.09 -15.59
CA GLU A 172 -24.84 2.17 -16.56
C GLU A 172 -24.92 0.70 -16.14
N GLY A 173 -25.03 0.40 -14.85
CA GLY A 173 -25.18 -0.98 -14.32
C GLY A 173 -26.58 -1.55 -14.54
N GLU A 174 -27.62 -0.73 -14.33
CA GLU A 174 -29.03 -1.11 -14.51
C GLU A 174 -29.39 -1.34 -15.98
N SER A 175 -28.71 -0.69 -16.93
CA SER A 175 -28.92 -0.93 -18.37
C SER A 175 -28.42 -2.30 -18.86
N SER A 176 -27.62 -3.02 -18.07
CA SER A 176 -27.09 -4.35 -18.46
C SER A 176 -27.99 -5.52 -18.07
N GLU A 177 -28.95 -5.31 -17.16
CA GLU A 177 -29.89 -6.37 -16.73
C GLU A 177 -31.09 -6.51 -17.70
N ASP A 178 -31.38 -5.52 -18.55
CA ASP A 178 -32.49 -5.57 -19.51
C ASP A 178 -32.10 -6.21 -20.87
N GLU A 179 -30.80 -6.30 -21.20
CA GLU A 179 -30.31 -6.99 -22.41
C GLU A 179 -30.12 -8.52 -22.24
N GLU A 180 -30.02 -9.03 -21.00
CA GLU A 180 -30.01 -10.49 -20.76
C GLU A 180 -31.41 -11.12 -20.83
N SER A 181 -32.48 -10.32 -20.62
CA SER A 181 -33.87 -10.77 -20.72
C SER A 181 -34.32 -11.07 -22.15
N GLU A 182 -33.82 -10.32 -23.15
CA GLU A 182 -34.23 -10.51 -24.55
C GLU A 182 -33.56 -11.72 -25.22
N MET A 183 -32.41 -12.19 -24.70
CA MET A 183 -31.73 -13.38 -25.23
C MET A 183 -32.30 -14.72 -24.73
N GLU A 184 -33.07 -14.74 -23.64
CA GLU A 184 -33.74 -15.96 -23.15
C GLU A 184 -35.06 -16.24 -23.89
N ASP A 185 -35.79 -15.20 -24.33
CA ASP A 185 -37.06 -15.37 -25.06
C ASP A 185 -36.86 -15.86 -26.51
N GLU A 186 -35.79 -15.44 -27.20
CA GLU A 186 -35.46 -15.95 -28.55
C GLU A 186 -35.06 -17.45 -28.56
N MET A 187 -34.56 -17.95 -27.43
CA MET A 187 -34.14 -19.35 -27.27
C MET A 187 -35.32 -20.29 -26.93
N GLU A 188 -36.43 -19.74 -26.43
CA GLU A 188 -37.63 -20.54 -26.11
C GLU A 188 -38.55 -20.73 -27.32
N ASP A 189 -38.62 -19.75 -28.23
CA ASP A 189 -39.43 -19.85 -29.45
C ASP A 189 -38.84 -20.81 -30.49
N GLN A 190 -37.51 -20.94 -30.58
CA GLN A 190 -36.87 -21.94 -31.47
C GLN A 190 -37.09 -23.39 -31.01
N LYS A 191 -37.41 -23.64 -29.74
CA LYS A 191 -37.72 -24.99 -29.22
C LYS A 191 -39.16 -25.43 -29.50
N LYS A 192 -40.10 -24.48 -29.67
CA LYS A 192 -41.51 -24.79 -29.94
C LYS A 192 -41.78 -25.12 -31.42
N GLU A 193 -40.88 -24.80 -32.34
CA GLU A 193 -41.00 -25.14 -33.77
C GLU A 193 -40.58 -26.59 -34.11
N TYR A 194 -39.95 -27.31 -33.19
CA TYR A 194 -39.48 -28.70 -33.40
C TYR A 194 -40.13 -29.74 -32.46
N THR A 195 -41.22 -29.39 -31.77
CA THR A 195 -42.03 -30.35 -31.00
C THR A 195 -43.42 -30.47 -31.61
#